data_AF-A0A392UY06-F1
#
_entry.id   AF-A0A392UY06-F1
#
_cell.length_a   1.000
_cell.length_b   1.000
_cell.length_c   1.000
_cell.angle_alpha   90.00
_cell.angle_beta   90.00
_cell.angle_gamma   90.00
#
_symmetry.space_group_name_H-M   'P 1'
#
loop_
_entity.id
_entity.type
_entity.pdbx_description
1 polymer ?
#
loop_
_entity_poly.entity_id
_entity_poly.type
_entity_poly.pdbx_seq_one_letter_code
_entity_poly.pdbx_strand_id
1 'polypeptide(L)' 'MKEISFLGHVISSEGIAVDPAKVDAVLQWSTPESVAEIRSLLGLAGYYRRFIEGFSKLAMP' A
#
# COMPACT_ATOMS: atom_id res chain seq x y z
N MET A 1 -20.30 9.16 -12.16
CA MET A 1 -19.61 7.87 -12.01
C MET A 1 -19.67 7.48 -10.55
N LYS A 2 -19.95 6.21 -10.20
CA LYS A 2 -20.02 5.76 -8.80
C LYS A 2 -18.70 5.10 -8.45
N GLU A 3 -17.97 5.70 -7.52
CA GLU A 3 -16.78 5.11 -6.89
C GLU A 3 -17.15 4.68 -5.48
N ILE A 4 -16.60 3.55 -5.02
CA ILE A 4 -16.86 3.01 -3.68
C ILE A 4 -15.54 2.63 -3.02
N SER A 5 -15.34 3.11 -1.79
CA SER A 5 -14.24 2.66 -0.93
C SER A 5 -14.59 1.32 -0.27
N PHE A 6 -13.78 0.30 -0.51
CA PHE A 6 -13.96 -1.04 0.04
C PHE A 6 -12.62 -1.69 0.36
N LEU A 7 -12.43 -2.14 1.60
CA LEU A 7 -11.23 -2.84 2.08
C LEU A 7 -9.89 -2.14 1.74
N GLY A 8 -9.84 -0.80 1.78
CA GLY A 8 -8.63 -0.04 1.46
C GLY A 8 -8.36 0.13 -0.04
N HIS A 9 -9.36 -0.14 -0.87
CA HIS A 9 -9.36 0.12 -2.31
C HIS A 9 -10.49 1.06 -2.71
N VAL A 10 -10.27 1.78 -3.81
CA VAL A 10 -11.33 2.49 -4.53
C VAL A 10 -11.71 1.65 -5.74
N ILE A 11 -12.99 1.29 -5.83
CA ILE A 11 -13.55 0.50 -6.93
C ILE A 11 -14.41 1.40 -7.81
N SER A 12 -14.11 1.43 -9.10
CA SER A 12 -14.82 2.19 -10.12
C SER A 12 -15.07 1.35 -11.37
N SER A 13 -15.71 1.92 -12.41
CA SER A 13 -15.89 1.25 -13.69
C SER A 13 -14.58 1.02 -14.46
N GLU A 14 -13.53 1.76 -14.12
CA GLU A 14 -12.21 1.75 -14.74
C GLU A 14 -11.30 0.71 -14.10
N GLY A 15 -11.66 0.24 -12.89
CA GLY A 15 -10.97 -0.83 -12.20
C GLY A 15 -10.86 -0.63 -10.69
N ILE A 16 -9.77 -1.13 -10.14
CA ILE A 16 -9.46 -1.09 -8.71
C ILE A 16 -8.20 -0.27 -8.53
N ALA A 17 -8.25 0.73 -7.66
CA ALA A 17 -7.12 1.53 -7.24
C ALA A 17 -6.86 1.35 -5.74
N VAL A 18 -5.65 1.69 -5.29
CA VAL A 18 -5.36 1.83 -3.86
C VAL A 18 -6.08 3.08 -3.35
N ASP A 19 -6.66 2.99 -2.15
CA ASP A 19 -7.23 4.18 -1.50
C ASP A 19 -6.14 5.24 -1.28
N PRO A 20 -6.29 6.47 -1.83
CA PRO A 20 -5.30 7.53 -1.66
C PRO A 20 -4.93 7.79 -0.19
N ALA A 21 -5.88 7.65 0.73
CA ALA A 21 -5.60 7.83 2.16
C ALA A 21 -4.58 6.81 2.70
N LYS A 22 -4.49 5.62 2.10
CA LYS A 22 -3.50 4.59 2.44
C LYS A 22 -2.12 4.91 1.86
N VAL A 23 -2.08 5.51 0.68
CA VAL A 23 -0.83 6.00 0.08
C VAL A 23 -0.25 7.13 0.94
N ASP A 24 -1.09 8.10 1.32
CA ASP A 24 -0.67 9.23 2.16
C ASP A 24 -0.14 8.76 3.52
N ALA A 25 -0.81 7.78 4.14
CA ALA A 25 -0.35 7.22 5.41
C ALA A 25 1.04 6.57 5.31
N VAL A 26 1.37 5.93 4.17
CA VAL A 26 2.71 5.36 3.93
C VAL A 26 3.73 6.47 3.66
N LEU A 27 3.35 7.52 2.93
CA LEU A 27 4.24 8.66 2.66
C LEU A 27 4.61 9.45 3.92
N GLN A 28 3.69 9.55 4.88
CA GLN A 28 3.92 10.21 6.17
C GLN A 28 4.57 9.29 7.21
N TRP A 29 4.84 8.03 6.87
CA TRP A 29 5.43 7.07 7.79
C TRP A 29 6.90 7.44 8.07
N SER A 30 7.26 7.63 9.34
CA SER A 30 8.63 7.91 9.76
C SER A 30 9.55 6.71 9.51
N THR A 31 10.83 6.95 9.20
CA THR A 31 11.81 5.87 8.99
C THR A 31 11.73 4.82 10.11
N PRO A 32 11.43 3.54 9.81
CA PRO A 32 11.35 2.49 10.82
C PRO A 32 12.67 2.31 11.58
N GLU A 33 12.60 2.19 12.89
CA GLU A 33 13.78 2.04 13.76
C GLU A 33 13.90 0.62 14.35
N SER A 34 12.88 -0.22 14.15
CA SER A 34 12.84 -1.58 14.69
C SER A 34 12.48 -2.63 13.64
N VAL A 35 12.91 -3.87 13.87
CA VAL A 35 12.55 -5.02 13.02
C VAL A 35 11.03 -5.23 12.97
N ALA A 36 10.33 -4.93 14.07
CA ALA A 36 8.87 -5.03 14.13
C ALA A 36 8.21 -4.01 13.20
N GLU A 37 8.68 -2.76 13.21
CA GLU A 37 8.18 -1.70 12.31
C GLU A 37 8.48 -2.01 10.85
N ILE A 38 9.69 -2.50 10.54
CA ILE A 38 10.04 -2.92 9.17
C ILE A 38 9.08 -4.01 8.68
N ARG A 39 8.83 -5.03 9.50
CA ARG A 39 7.87 -6.11 9.15
C ARG A 39 6.45 -5.58 8.97
N SER A 40 6.02 -4.63 9.80
CA SER A 40 4.70 -3.99 9.69
C SER A 40 4.57 -3.21 8.38
N LEU A 41 5.57 -2.39 8.04
CA LEU A 41 5.62 -1.63 6.79
C LEU A 41 5.61 -2.55 5.58
N LEU A 42 6.47 -3.58 5.57
CA LEU A 42 6.52 -4.57 4.48
C LEU A 42 5.23 -5.37 4.37
N GLY A 43 4.54 -5.65 5.47
CA GLY A 43 3.21 -6.28 5.47
C GLY A 43 2.17 -5.41 4.77
N LEU A 44 2.13 -4.11 5.11
CA LEU A 44 1.23 -3.14 4.48
C LEU A 44 1.56 -2.96 2.98
N ALA A 45 2.82 -2.74 2.64
CA ALA A 45 3.25 -2.61 1.25
C ALA A 45 3.00 -3.91 0.47
N GLY A 46 3.16 -5.07 1.13
CA GLY A 46 2.86 -6.39 0.59
C GLY A 46 1.38 -6.60 0.26
N TYR A 47 0.47 -6.02 1.05
CA TYR A 47 -0.98 -6.04 0.76
C TYR A 47 -1.29 -5.36 -0.58
N TYR A 48 -0.60 -4.26 -0.89
CA TYR A 48 -0.77 -3.51 -2.15
C TYR A 48 0.23 -3.90 -3.25
N ARG A 49 1.00 -4.99 -3.10
CA ARG A 49 2.09 -5.37 -4.03
C ARG A 49 1.70 -5.45 -5.51
N ARG A 50 0.43 -5.73 -5.82
CA ARG A 50 -0.08 -5.79 -7.20
C ARG A 50 -0.01 -4.44 -7.92
N PHE A 51 0.03 -3.34 -7.16
CA PHE A 51 0.09 -1.97 -7.67
C PHE A 51 1.52 -1.39 -7.62
N ILE A 52 2.51 -2.17 -7.16
CA ILE A 52 3.90 -1.74 -7.02
C ILE A 52 4.75 -2.56 -8.00
N GLU A 53 5.17 -1.93 -9.09
CA GLU A 53 6.01 -2.58 -10.08
C GLU A 53 7.34 -3.02 -9.45
N GLY A 54 7.71 -4.29 -9.65
CA GLY A 54 8.95 -4.83 -9.12
C GLY A 54 9.00 -4.96 -7.59
N PHE A 55 7.86 -4.98 -6.89
CA PHE A 55 7.80 -5.04 -5.41
C PHE A 55 8.81 -6.02 -4.77
N SER A 56 8.91 -7.25 -5.28
CA SER A 56 9.83 -8.25 -4.74
C SER A 56 11.31 -7.83 -4.79
N LYS A 57 11.71 -7.04 -5.78
CA LYS A 57 13.08 -6.50 -5.89
C LYS A 57 13.31 -5.33 -4.93
N LEU A 58 12.28 -4.51 -4.70
CA LEU A 58 12.31 -3.38 -3.77
C LEU A 58 12.30 -3.83 -2.30
N ALA A 59 11.59 -4.91 -2.00
CA ALA A 59 11.43 -5.46 -0.65
C ALA A 59 12.52 -6.50 -0.28
N MET A 60 13.61 -6.59 -1.05
CA MET A 60 14.73 -7.46 -0.70
C MET A 60 15.41 -6.98 0.59
N PRO A 61 16.01 -7.88 1.38
CA PRO A 61 16.83 -7.52 2.54
C PRO A 61 18.02 -6.62 2.19
#